data_AF-A0A2E9NJW7-F1
#
_entry.id   AF-A0A2E9NJW7-F1
#
_cell.length_a   1.000
_cell.length_b   1.000
_cell.length_c   1.000
_cell.angle_alpha   90.00
_cell.angle_beta   90.00
_cell.angle_gamma   90.00
#
_symmetry.space_group_name_H-M   'P 1'
#
loop_
_entity.id
_entity.type
_entity.pdbx_description
1 polymer ?
#
loop_
_entity_poly.entity_id
_entity_poly.type
_entity_poly.pdbx_seq_one_letter_code
_entity_poly.pdbx_strand_id
1 'polypeptide(L)'
;MYPLPPIKALPGDHDQANRFFELIDAMANRRVAVVGDAGGIVDTIVALGGDVLQTLSACDAVVVSDDGSRSVTPALAQFIRQQVAGRRRRPIPVVINARRALLDYTGCTGCAPTETDVAQLLGVTIGDDVTLERAGRALLQRLEMAAVLVRRSSRGLALFERDQRTVHLPIFGGVEVGEAAGDALLASWTLALAAGASMYEATRLANYAAGLVVLAPGAASVTTERWRGAIEADHDLSEAH
;
A
#
# COMPACT_ATOMS: atom_id res chain seq x y z
N MET A 1 -26.27 17.58 2.28
CA MET A 1 -24.86 17.93 2.52
C MET A 1 -24.60 17.71 4.00
N TYR A 2 -24.13 16.53 4.40
CA TYR A 2 -23.72 16.28 5.78
C TYR A 2 -22.32 16.88 5.94
N PRO A 3 -22.07 17.77 6.92
CA PRO A 3 -20.72 18.21 7.19
C PRO A 3 -19.91 16.98 7.62
N LEU A 4 -18.77 16.76 6.95
CA LEU A 4 -17.79 15.77 7.40
C LEU A 4 -17.40 16.16 8.84
N PRO A 5 -17.54 15.27 9.84
CA PRO A 5 -16.96 15.55 11.14
C PRO A 5 -15.44 15.68 10.96
N PRO A 6 -14.77 16.52 11.77
CA PRO A 6 -13.31 16.66 11.71
C PRO A 6 -12.69 15.26 11.80
N ILE A 7 -11.67 15.03 10.97
CA ILE A 7 -10.78 13.88 11.10
C ILE A 7 -10.47 13.77 12.58
N LYS A 8 -10.89 12.67 13.20
CA LYS A 8 -10.69 12.47 14.63
C LYS A 8 -9.17 12.43 14.80
N ALA A 9 -8.58 13.55 15.20
CA ALA A 9 -7.20 13.60 15.67
C ALA A 9 -7.09 12.49 16.72
N LEU A 10 -6.33 11.45 16.37
CA LEU A 10 -5.98 10.39 17.30
C LEU A 10 -5.15 11.03 18.44
N PRO A 11 -5.10 10.43 19.63
CA PRO A 11 -4.54 11.07 20.82
C PRO A 11 -3.08 11.47 20.59
N GLY A 12 -2.73 12.72 20.93
CA GLY A 12 -1.36 13.24 20.97
C GLY A 12 -0.68 13.26 19.60
N ASP A 13 -0.77 14.37 18.87
CA ASP A 13 -0.23 14.48 17.52
C ASP A 13 1.31 14.24 17.49
N HIS A 14 2.01 14.59 18.58
CA HIS A 14 3.42 14.22 18.84
C HIS A 14 3.67 12.71 19.06
N ASP A 15 2.75 11.98 19.70
CA ASP A 15 2.85 10.52 19.88
C ASP A 15 2.73 9.81 18.53
N GLN A 16 1.98 10.40 17.59
CA GLN A 16 1.79 9.85 16.24
C GLN A 16 3.06 10.00 15.38
N ALA A 17 3.75 11.13 15.43
CA ALA A 17 5.02 11.32 14.73
C ALA A 17 6.10 10.33 15.25
N ASN A 18 6.23 10.21 16.57
CA ASN A 18 7.14 9.24 17.20
C ASN A 18 6.83 7.81 16.78
N ARG A 19 5.54 7.46 16.72
CA ARG A 19 5.08 6.16 16.23
C ARG A 19 5.51 5.89 14.77
N PHE A 20 5.44 6.88 13.89
CA PHE A 20 5.91 6.74 12.52
C PHE A 20 7.43 6.56 12.44
N PHE A 21 8.19 7.26 13.28
CA PHE A 21 9.64 7.11 13.35
C PHE A 21 10.06 5.71 13.81
N GLU A 22 9.41 5.17 14.84
CA GLU A 22 9.62 3.78 15.27
C GLU A 22 9.34 2.78 14.14
N LEU A 23 8.27 3.01 13.37
CA LEU A 23 7.93 2.17 12.24
C LEU A 23 9.00 2.25 11.15
N ILE A 24 9.48 3.44 10.80
CA ILE A 24 10.55 3.61 9.80
C ILE A 24 11.83 2.88 10.23
N ASP A 25 12.22 3.00 11.50
CA ASP A 25 13.39 2.28 12.02
C ASP A 25 13.18 0.75 12.00
N ALA A 26 11.97 0.30 12.33
CA ALA A 26 11.61 -1.11 12.26
C ALA A 26 11.60 -1.65 10.82
N MET A 27 11.24 -0.82 9.84
CA MET A 27 11.22 -1.16 8.41
C MET A 27 12.62 -1.47 7.85
N ALA A 28 13.66 -0.78 8.35
CA ALA A 28 15.05 -1.00 7.90
C ALA A 28 15.55 -2.44 8.10
N ASN A 29 14.94 -3.19 9.02
CA ASN A 29 15.29 -4.58 9.31
C ASN A 29 14.32 -5.61 8.69
N ARG A 30 13.41 -5.18 7.81
CA ARG A 30 12.43 -6.05 7.15
C ARG A 30 12.85 -6.40 5.73
N ARG A 31 12.50 -7.60 5.31
CA ARG A 31 12.75 -8.12 3.97
C ARG A 31 11.44 -8.36 3.25
N VAL A 32 11.25 -7.73 2.09
CA VAL A 32 10.10 -7.95 1.22
C VAL A 32 10.54 -8.87 0.07
N ALA A 33 9.83 -9.97 -0.14
CA ALA A 33 9.98 -10.79 -1.33
C ALA A 33 9.07 -10.23 -2.44
N VAL A 34 9.58 -10.09 -3.66
CA VAL A 34 8.78 -9.70 -4.82
C VAL A 34 8.67 -10.89 -5.76
N VAL A 35 7.44 -11.28 -6.11
CA VAL A 35 7.13 -12.43 -6.95
C VAL A 35 6.42 -11.91 -8.20
N GLY A 36 7.08 -12.03 -9.35
CA GLY A 36 6.56 -11.61 -10.66
C GLY A 36 7.52 -10.73 -11.43
N ASP A 37 7.01 -10.11 -12.50
CA ASP A 37 7.81 -9.15 -13.27
C ASP A 37 7.87 -7.83 -12.49
N ALA A 38 9.04 -7.56 -11.92
CA ALA A 38 9.27 -6.51 -10.94
C ALA A 38 9.72 -5.20 -11.58
N GLY A 39 9.28 -4.92 -12.81
CA GLY A 39 9.65 -3.71 -13.55
C GLY A 39 9.34 -2.44 -12.75
N GLY A 40 10.33 -1.91 -12.02
CA GLY A 40 10.24 -0.66 -11.26
C GLY A 40 10.20 -0.77 -9.74
N ILE A 41 10.01 -1.96 -9.15
CA ILE A 41 9.98 -2.11 -7.67
C ILE A 41 11.42 -2.11 -7.12
N VAL A 42 11.93 -0.90 -6.86
CA VAL A 42 13.29 -0.51 -6.43
C VAL A 42 13.99 -1.50 -5.45
N ASP A 43 15.24 -1.84 -5.77
CA ASP A 43 16.38 -2.40 -5.00
C ASP A 43 16.20 -3.51 -3.94
N THR A 44 15.02 -4.10 -3.75
CA THR A 44 14.87 -5.34 -2.95
C THR A 44 14.15 -6.42 -3.76
N ILE A 45 14.67 -6.71 -4.96
CA ILE A 45 14.19 -7.81 -5.79
C ILE A 45 15.10 -9.02 -5.56
N VAL A 46 14.59 -10.04 -4.85
CA VAL A 46 15.04 -11.40 -5.09
C VAL A 46 14.26 -11.90 -6.30
N ALA A 47 14.86 -11.76 -7.48
CA ALA A 47 14.37 -12.42 -8.67
C ALA A 47 14.26 -13.92 -8.37
N LEU A 48 13.15 -14.55 -8.75
CA LEU A 48 12.94 -15.99 -8.60
C LEU A 48 13.81 -16.78 -9.59
N GLY A 49 15.13 -16.68 -9.42
CA GLY A 49 16.13 -17.60 -9.97
C GLY A 49 16.63 -18.61 -8.92
N GLY A 50 16.17 -18.51 -7.66
CA GLY A 50 16.46 -19.43 -6.56
C GLY A 50 15.19 -20.09 -5.99
N ASP A 51 15.37 -21.04 -5.06
CA ASP A 51 14.27 -21.77 -4.42
C ASP A 51 13.28 -20.80 -3.74
N VAL A 52 12.08 -20.66 -4.32
CA VAL A 52 10.97 -19.83 -3.81
C VAL A 52 10.74 -20.07 -2.32
N LEU A 53 10.86 -21.31 -1.86
CA LEU A 53 10.64 -21.66 -0.46
C LEU A 53 11.70 -21.06 0.46
N GLN A 54 12.96 -21.01 0.01
CA GLN A 54 14.05 -20.38 0.75
C GLN A 54 13.84 -18.88 0.87
N THR A 55 13.48 -18.19 -0.22
CA THR A 55 13.17 -16.75 -0.19
C THR A 55 12.01 -16.45 0.76
N LEU A 56 10.92 -17.22 0.65
CA LEU A 56 9.77 -17.06 1.53
C LEU A 56 10.11 -17.33 3.01
N SER A 57 11.10 -18.18 3.30
CA SER A 57 11.51 -18.49 4.69
C SER A 57 12.20 -17.33 5.41
N ALA A 58 12.81 -16.42 4.64
CA ALA A 58 13.60 -15.31 5.16
C ALA A 58 12.91 -13.94 5.04
N CYS A 59 11.73 -13.87 4.43
CA CYS A 59 10.99 -12.62 4.24
C CYS A 59 10.05 -12.29 5.41
N ASP A 60 9.75 -11.01 5.55
CA ASP A 60 8.77 -10.46 6.49
C ASP A 60 7.45 -10.07 5.80
N ALA A 61 7.45 -9.93 4.47
CA ALA A 61 6.28 -9.69 3.64
C ALA A 61 6.53 -10.12 2.18
N VAL A 62 5.46 -10.23 1.39
CA VAL A 62 5.51 -10.59 -0.02
C VAL A 62 4.68 -9.60 -0.85
N VAL A 63 5.24 -9.14 -1.96
CA VAL A 63 4.50 -8.48 -3.05
C VAL A 63 4.38 -9.47 -4.20
N VAL A 64 3.16 -9.66 -4.68
CA VAL A 64 2.88 -10.44 -5.89
C VAL A 64 2.47 -9.47 -6.99
N SER A 65 3.29 -9.37 -8.03
CA SER A 65 3.10 -8.43 -9.14
C SER A 65 2.71 -9.17 -10.41
N ASP A 66 1.49 -8.92 -10.90
CA ASP A 66 0.96 -9.44 -12.17
C ASP A 66 0.75 -8.28 -13.14
N ASP A 67 1.73 -8.10 -14.02
CA ASP A 67 1.75 -7.09 -15.07
C ASP A 67 0.94 -7.48 -16.31
N GLY A 68 0.40 -8.72 -16.34
CA GLY A 68 -0.30 -9.31 -17.48
C GLY A 68 0.54 -10.28 -18.31
N SER A 69 1.83 -10.50 -17.97
CA SER A 69 2.72 -11.45 -18.66
C SER A 69 2.34 -12.93 -18.43
N ARG A 70 1.45 -13.22 -17.48
CA ARG A 70 1.08 -14.58 -16.98
C ARG A 70 2.21 -15.33 -16.26
N SER A 71 3.33 -14.66 -15.96
CA SER A 71 4.43 -15.21 -15.16
C SER A 71 4.00 -15.46 -13.71
N VAL A 72 2.96 -14.75 -13.25
CA VAL A 72 2.30 -14.94 -11.96
C VAL A 72 0.87 -15.41 -12.21
N THR A 73 0.39 -16.29 -11.34
CA THR A 73 -0.98 -16.80 -11.39
C THR A 73 -1.66 -16.67 -10.03
N PRO A 74 -3.00 -16.62 -9.98
CA PRO A 74 -3.76 -16.70 -8.72
C PRO A 74 -3.40 -17.93 -7.88
N ALA A 75 -3.14 -19.06 -8.53
CA ALA A 75 -2.72 -20.29 -7.86
C ALA A 75 -1.37 -20.13 -7.15
N LEU A 76 -0.40 -19.44 -7.77
CA LEU A 76 0.88 -19.12 -7.15
C LEU A 76 0.71 -18.17 -5.96
N ALA A 77 -0.10 -17.12 -6.10
CA ALA A 77 -0.38 -16.20 -5.00
C ALA A 77 -1.01 -16.92 -3.79
N GLN A 78 -1.96 -17.83 -4.06
CA GLN A 78 -2.59 -18.65 -3.03
C GLN A 78 -1.59 -19.61 -2.37
N PHE A 79 -0.72 -20.22 -3.15
CA PHE A 79 0.36 -21.07 -2.63
C PHE A 79 1.29 -20.27 -1.70
N ILE A 80 1.77 -19.10 -2.14
CA ILE A 80 2.61 -18.19 -1.34
C ILE A 80 1.90 -17.85 -0.02
N ARG A 81 0.63 -17.43 -0.09
CA ARG A 81 -0.17 -17.10 1.08
C ARG A 81 -0.24 -18.26 2.07
N GLN A 82 -0.49 -19.48 1.59
CA GLN A 82 -0.52 -20.68 2.43
C GLN A 82 0.85 -21.00 3.03
N GLN A 83 1.93 -20.81 2.28
CA GLN A 83 3.28 -21.06 2.78
C GLN A 83 3.67 -20.10 3.89
N VAL A 84 3.31 -18.83 3.78
CA VAL A 84 3.66 -17.81 4.78
C VAL A 84 2.66 -17.70 5.93
N ALA A 85 1.48 -18.32 5.79
CA ALA A 85 0.49 -18.41 6.84
C ALA A 85 1.03 -19.17 8.07
N GLY A 86 0.76 -18.66 9.27
CA GLY A 86 1.12 -19.33 10.53
C GLY A 86 2.62 -19.35 10.88
N ARG A 87 3.52 -18.85 10.03
CA ARG A 87 4.97 -18.82 10.30
C ARG A 87 5.36 -17.97 11.50
N ARG A 88 4.53 -16.98 11.84
CA ARG A 88 4.79 -16.00 12.88
C ARG A 88 3.50 -15.73 13.67
N ARG A 89 3.66 -15.17 14.86
CA ARG A 89 2.55 -14.69 15.69
C ARG A 89 1.65 -13.69 14.96
N ARG A 90 2.23 -12.89 14.06
CA ARG A 90 1.50 -12.03 13.12
C ARG A 90 1.61 -12.62 11.71
N PRO A 91 0.53 -12.66 10.91
CA PRO A 91 0.61 -13.12 9.53
C PRO A 91 1.62 -12.29 8.73
N ILE A 92 2.41 -12.95 7.90
CA ILE A 92 3.27 -12.29 6.92
C ILE A 92 2.36 -11.63 5.87
N PRO A 93 2.45 -10.31 5.65
CA PRO A 93 1.63 -9.63 4.65
C PRO A 93 1.89 -10.16 3.24
N VAL A 94 0.82 -10.40 2.49
CA VAL A 94 0.87 -10.70 1.05
C VAL A 94 0.06 -9.63 0.32
N VAL A 95 0.74 -8.75 -0.39
CA VAL A 95 0.14 -7.63 -1.13
C VAL A 95 0.11 -7.95 -2.62
N ILE A 96 -1.04 -7.73 -3.26
CA ILE A 96 -1.25 -7.98 -4.69
C ILE A 96 -1.19 -6.67 -5.47
N ASN A 97 -0.37 -6.66 -6.52
CA ASN A 97 -0.39 -5.65 -7.57
C ASN A 97 -0.76 -6.31 -8.89
N ALA A 98 -2.02 -6.20 -9.29
CA ALA A 98 -2.51 -6.76 -10.54
C ALA A 98 -3.40 -5.75 -11.25
N ARG A 99 -3.18 -5.54 -12.55
CA ARG A 99 -3.96 -4.56 -13.33
C ARG A 99 -5.30 -5.10 -13.82
N ARG A 100 -5.31 -6.29 -14.42
CA ARG A 100 -6.48 -6.82 -15.15
C ARG A 100 -7.17 -8.02 -14.50
N ALA A 101 -6.42 -8.88 -13.81
CA ALA A 101 -6.93 -10.11 -13.22
C ALA A 101 -7.09 -10.02 -11.69
N LEU A 102 -7.16 -8.81 -11.13
CA LEU A 102 -7.15 -8.60 -9.68
C LEU A 102 -8.26 -9.37 -8.96
N LEU A 103 -9.44 -9.52 -9.58
CA LEU A 103 -10.58 -10.25 -9.02
C LEU A 103 -10.30 -11.74 -8.76
N ASP A 104 -9.28 -12.31 -9.39
CA ASP A 104 -8.91 -13.71 -9.22
C ASP A 104 -7.99 -13.92 -7.99
N TYR A 105 -7.42 -12.84 -7.43
CA TYR A 105 -6.49 -12.90 -6.30
C TYR A 105 -7.23 -12.67 -4.98
N THR A 106 -7.86 -13.70 -4.43
CA THR A 106 -8.67 -13.57 -3.20
C THR A 106 -7.91 -13.90 -1.92
N GLY A 107 -8.38 -13.36 -0.78
CA GLY A 107 -7.94 -13.76 0.57
C GLY A 107 -6.56 -13.27 1.00
N CYS A 108 -5.88 -12.45 0.19
CA CYS A 108 -4.58 -11.86 0.50
C CYS A 108 -4.71 -10.68 1.48
N THR A 109 -3.58 -10.10 1.91
CA THR A 109 -3.59 -9.01 2.90
C THR A 109 -4.22 -7.75 2.32
N GLY A 110 -3.83 -7.35 1.12
CA GLY A 110 -4.43 -6.21 0.45
C GLY A 110 -3.90 -5.99 -0.97
N CYS A 111 -4.45 -4.99 -1.63
CA CYS A 111 -4.03 -4.55 -2.97
C CYS A 111 -4.14 -3.04 -3.10
N ALA A 112 -3.40 -2.44 -4.05
CA ALA A 112 -3.41 -0.99 -4.29
C ALA A 112 -3.77 -0.58 -5.74
N PRO A 113 -4.97 -0.91 -6.25
CA PRO A 113 -5.39 -0.55 -7.60
C PRO A 113 -5.56 0.96 -7.76
N THR A 114 -5.48 1.46 -9.00
CA THR A 114 -5.92 2.82 -9.32
C THR A 114 -7.44 2.92 -9.39
N GLU A 115 -8.00 4.12 -9.24
CA GLU A 115 -9.44 4.37 -9.44
C GLU A 115 -9.92 3.87 -10.82
N THR A 116 -9.08 4.03 -11.85
CA THR A 116 -9.32 3.49 -13.21
C THR A 116 -9.37 1.97 -13.24
N ASP A 117 -8.44 1.29 -12.55
CA ASP A 117 -8.46 -0.18 -12.46
C ASP A 117 -9.74 -0.67 -11.79
N VAL A 118 -10.15 -0.03 -10.68
CA VAL A 118 -11.39 -0.38 -9.97
C VAL A 118 -12.62 -0.21 -10.87
N ALA A 119 -12.71 0.91 -11.58
CA ALA A 119 -13.81 1.18 -12.51
C ALA A 119 -13.89 0.12 -13.62
N GLN A 120 -12.75 -0.27 -14.20
CA GLN A 120 -12.67 -1.29 -15.24
C GLN A 120 -13.05 -2.69 -14.71
N LEU A 121 -12.50 -3.10 -13.56
CA LEU A 121 -12.75 -4.41 -12.96
C LEU A 121 -14.22 -4.63 -12.58
N LEU A 122 -14.88 -3.57 -12.12
CA LEU A 122 -16.28 -3.65 -11.69
C LEU A 122 -17.29 -3.28 -12.78
N GLY A 123 -16.84 -2.72 -13.91
CA GLY A 123 -17.72 -2.25 -14.98
C GLY A 123 -18.60 -1.07 -14.53
N VAL A 124 -18.04 -0.15 -13.74
CA VAL A 124 -18.76 1.00 -13.17
C VAL A 124 -18.05 2.31 -13.51
N THR A 125 -18.78 3.42 -13.39
CA THR A 125 -18.19 4.76 -13.44
C THR A 125 -17.98 5.28 -12.02
N ILE A 126 -16.77 5.77 -11.75
CA ILE A 126 -16.43 6.44 -10.50
C ILE A 126 -16.23 7.93 -10.84
N GLY A 127 -17.06 8.80 -10.25
CA GLY A 127 -17.03 10.24 -10.52
C GLY A 127 -16.93 11.10 -9.27
N ASP A 128 -17.32 10.56 -8.12
CA ASP A 128 -17.38 11.23 -6.83
C ASP A 128 -17.05 10.25 -5.70
N ASP A 129 -16.99 10.76 -4.46
CA ASP A 129 -16.67 9.93 -3.29
C ASP A 129 -17.77 8.89 -2.99
N VAL A 130 -19.02 9.12 -3.40
CA VAL A 130 -20.14 8.18 -3.17
C VAL A 130 -20.03 6.96 -4.07
N THR A 131 -19.74 7.18 -5.35
CA THR A 131 -19.51 6.12 -6.33
C THR A 131 -18.22 5.37 -6.03
N LEU A 132 -17.17 6.07 -5.59
CA LEU A 132 -15.93 5.46 -5.11
C LEU A 132 -16.17 4.59 -3.87
N GLU A 133 -16.94 5.08 -2.89
CA GLU A 133 -17.25 4.33 -1.67
C GLU A 133 -17.90 2.98 -2.03
N ARG A 134 -18.93 3.02 -2.89
CA ARG A 134 -19.62 1.81 -3.33
C ARG A 134 -18.69 0.86 -4.07
N ALA A 135 -17.86 1.37 -4.97
CA ALA A 135 -16.93 0.57 -5.77
C ALA A 135 -15.83 -0.07 -4.90
N GLY A 136 -15.21 0.70 -4.01
CA GLY A 136 -14.17 0.21 -3.11
C GLY A 136 -14.68 -0.85 -2.13
N ARG A 137 -15.88 -0.66 -1.57
CA ARG A 137 -16.54 -1.65 -0.70
C ARG A 137 -16.89 -2.93 -1.45
N ALA A 138 -17.45 -2.81 -2.66
CA ALA A 138 -17.76 -3.96 -3.49
C ALA A 138 -16.48 -4.74 -3.87
N LEU A 139 -15.40 -4.04 -4.19
CA LEU A 139 -14.12 -4.67 -4.50
C LEU A 139 -13.54 -5.39 -3.28
N LEU A 140 -13.48 -4.72 -2.12
CA LEU A 140 -13.00 -5.32 -0.86
C LEU A 140 -13.77 -6.60 -0.52
N GLN A 141 -15.11 -6.59 -0.69
CA GLN A 141 -15.95 -7.76 -0.45
C GLN A 141 -15.63 -8.90 -1.41
N ARG A 142 -15.51 -8.62 -2.71
CA ARG A 142 -15.21 -9.64 -3.74
C ARG A 142 -13.82 -10.26 -3.56
N LEU A 143 -12.83 -9.44 -3.20
CA LEU A 143 -11.45 -9.90 -3.04
C LEU A 143 -11.22 -10.65 -1.73
N GLU A 144 -12.14 -10.53 -0.76
CA GLU A 144 -11.99 -11.12 0.57
C GLU A 144 -10.64 -10.76 1.22
N MET A 145 -10.13 -9.55 0.96
CA MET A 145 -8.88 -9.06 1.57
C MET A 145 -9.15 -8.35 2.89
N ALA A 146 -8.09 -8.03 3.63
CA ALA A 146 -8.18 -7.17 4.82
C ALA A 146 -8.33 -5.70 4.43
N ALA A 147 -7.64 -5.26 3.36
CA ALA A 147 -7.74 -3.89 2.87
C ALA A 147 -7.66 -3.76 1.34
N VAL A 148 -8.31 -2.73 0.80
CA VAL A 148 -8.11 -2.24 -0.57
C VAL A 148 -7.71 -0.77 -0.48
N LEU A 149 -6.56 -0.42 -1.07
CA LEU A 149 -6.02 0.93 -1.11
C LEU A 149 -6.17 1.53 -2.52
N VAL A 150 -7.24 2.29 -2.75
CA VAL A 150 -7.48 2.87 -4.08
C VAL A 150 -6.62 4.14 -4.26
N ARG A 151 -5.79 4.14 -5.32
CA ARG A 151 -4.97 5.30 -5.73
C ARG A 151 -5.78 6.21 -6.66
N ARG A 152 -5.92 7.48 -6.30
CA ARG A 152 -6.83 8.45 -6.95
C ARG A 152 -6.06 9.60 -7.62
N SER A 153 -4.87 9.32 -8.14
CA SER A 153 -3.98 10.34 -8.74
C SER A 153 -3.81 11.54 -7.79
N SER A 154 -4.04 12.77 -8.27
CA SER A 154 -3.93 14.00 -7.47
C SER A 154 -4.94 14.11 -6.32
N ARG A 155 -6.01 13.30 -6.31
CA ARG A 155 -6.98 13.25 -5.19
C ARG A 155 -6.48 12.42 -4.01
N GLY A 156 -5.31 11.79 -4.11
CA GLY A 156 -4.69 11.02 -3.04
C GLY A 156 -5.16 9.57 -2.99
N LEU A 157 -5.46 9.08 -1.79
CA LEU A 157 -5.71 7.68 -1.50
C LEU A 157 -7.06 7.49 -0.81
N ALA A 158 -7.71 6.36 -1.06
CA ALA A 158 -8.87 5.90 -0.29
C ALA A 158 -8.61 4.48 0.23
N LEU A 159 -8.54 4.33 1.56
CA LEU A 159 -8.34 3.07 2.24
C LEU A 159 -9.68 2.48 2.67
N PHE A 160 -9.95 1.27 2.19
CA PHE A 160 -11.12 0.47 2.53
C PHE A 160 -10.69 -0.72 3.39
N GLU A 161 -11.22 -0.81 4.61
CA GLU A 161 -11.03 -1.93 5.52
C GLU A 161 -12.39 -2.50 5.95
N ARG A 162 -12.43 -3.80 6.29
CA ARG A 162 -13.67 -4.43 6.76
C ARG A 162 -14.11 -3.79 8.06
N ASP A 163 -15.41 -3.51 8.17
CA ASP A 163 -16.06 -2.97 9.37
C ASP A 163 -15.49 -1.62 9.87
N GLN A 164 -14.68 -0.95 9.04
CA GLN A 164 -14.12 0.37 9.30
C GLN A 164 -14.65 1.38 8.30
N ARG A 165 -14.73 2.65 8.68
CA ARG A 165 -15.05 3.74 7.75
C ARG A 165 -13.91 3.94 6.75
N THR A 166 -14.25 4.43 5.56
CA THR A 166 -13.25 4.72 4.54
C THR A 166 -12.41 5.88 5.00
N VAL A 167 -11.10 5.74 4.87
CA VAL A 167 -10.15 6.81 5.15
C VAL A 167 -9.72 7.40 3.82
N HIS A 168 -9.97 8.69 3.64
CA HIS A 168 -9.45 9.46 2.51
C HIS A 168 -8.22 10.23 2.96
N LEU A 169 -7.11 10.09 2.24
CA LEU A 169 -5.88 10.81 2.51
C LEU A 169 -5.51 11.64 1.27
N PRO A 170 -5.32 12.96 1.40
CA PRO A 170 -4.79 13.76 0.30
C PRO A 170 -3.38 13.28 -0.06
N ILE A 171 -2.99 13.41 -1.34
CA ILE A 171 -1.64 13.07 -1.77
C ILE A 171 -0.63 14.00 -1.09
N PHE A 172 0.43 13.44 -0.50
CA PHE A 172 1.51 14.27 0.02
C PHE A 172 2.24 14.97 -1.14
N GLY A 173 2.45 16.28 -1.04
CA GLY A 173 3.11 17.09 -2.08
C GLY A 173 2.19 17.61 -3.19
N GLY A 174 0.92 17.16 -3.28
CA GLY A 174 -0.10 17.76 -4.16
C GLY A 174 0.04 17.55 -5.68
N VAL A 175 0.96 16.69 -6.13
CA VAL A 175 1.25 16.49 -7.57
C VAL A 175 0.64 15.19 -8.10
N GLU A 176 0.35 15.14 -9.41
CA GLU A 176 -0.11 13.93 -10.09
C GLU A 176 0.95 12.81 -10.04
N VAL A 177 0.48 11.58 -9.82
CA VAL A 177 1.30 10.43 -9.43
C VAL A 177 1.50 9.52 -10.64
N GLY A 178 2.74 9.37 -11.09
CA GLY A 178 3.12 8.40 -12.13
C GLY A 178 3.42 7.00 -11.59
N GLU A 179 3.78 6.06 -12.47
CA GLU A 179 4.00 4.65 -12.11
C GLU A 179 5.07 4.45 -11.03
N ALA A 180 6.19 5.19 -11.11
CA ALA A 180 7.27 5.12 -10.13
C ALA A 180 6.82 5.45 -8.70
N ALA A 181 5.84 6.34 -8.55
CA ALA A 181 5.27 6.65 -7.24
C ALA A 181 4.25 5.59 -6.78
N GLY A 182 3.65 4.84 -7.72
CA GLY A 182 2.90 3.62 -7.43
C GLY A 182 3.78 2.51 -6.85
N ASP A 183 4.96 2.28 -7.42
CA ASP A 183 5.92 1.28 -6.92
C ASP A 183 6.43 1.65 -5.52
N ALA A 184 6.80 2.92 -5.32
CA ALA A 184 7.22 3.42 -4.02
C ALA A 184 6.12 3.32 -2.96
N LEU A 185 4.87 3.60 -3.35
CA LEU A 185 3.70 3.42 -2.49
C LEU A 185 3.55 1.95 -2.09
N LEU A 186 3.55 1.04 -3.05
CA LEU A 186 3.31 -0.39 -2.80
C LEU A 186 4.43 -1.00 -1.94
N ALA A 187 5.69 -0.67 -2.24
CA ALA A 187 6.85 -1.12 -1.48
C ALA A 187 6.78 -0.62 -0.03
N SER A 188 6.55 0.68 0.17
CA SER A 188 6.49 1.30 1.49
C SER A 188 5.30 0.79 2.31
N TRP A 189 4.14 0.62 1.67
CA TRP A 189 2.94 0.06 2.30
C TRP A 189 3.21 -1.36 2.80
N THR A 190 3.79 -2.20 1.94
CA THR A 190 4.12 -3.59 2.27
C THR A 190 5.16 -3.69 3.39
N LEU A 191 6.21 -2.86 3.32
CA LEU A 191 7.29 -2.84 4.29
C LEU A 191 6.80 -2.32 5.67
N ALA A 192 5.93 -1.31 5.70
CA ALA A 192 5.32 -0.82 6.93
C ALA A 192 4.42 -1.89 7.59
N LEU A 193 3.62 -2.61 6.81
CA LEU A 193 2.85 -3.75 7.31
C LEU A 193 3.76 -4.84 7.89
N ALA A 194 4.88 -5.13 7.24
CA ALA A 194 5.90 -6.07 7.73
C ALA A 194 6.54 -5.61 9.06
N ALA A 195 6.70 -4.30 9.24
CA ALA A 195 7.16 -3.67 10.47
C ALA A 195 6.10 -3.68 11.59
N GLY A 196 4.87 -4.07 11.29
CA GLY A 196 3.78 -4.21 12.25
C GLY A 196 2.90 -2.97 12.39
N ALA A 197 2.92 -2.09 11.38
CA ALA A 197 1.97 -0.99 11.23
C ALA A 197 0.55 -1.53 11.03
N SER A 198 -0.44 -0.77 11.47
CA SER A 198 -1.84 -0.87 11.02
C SER A 198 -1.96 -0.47 9.55
N MET A 199 -3.09 -0.80 8.91
CA MET A 199 -3.36 -0.39 7.53
C MET A 199 -3.30 1.13 7.38
N TYR A 200 -3.92 1.87 8.30
CA TYR A 200 -3.88 3.33 8.32
C TYR A 200 -2.45 3.88 8.43
N GLU A 201 -1.65 3.40 9.39
CA GLU A 201 -0.26 3.84 9.57
C GLU A 201 0.57 3.53 8.31
N ALA A 202 0.42 2.32 7.77
CA ALA A 202 1.10 1.91 6.55
C ALA A 202 0.70 2.79 5.36
N THR A 203 -0.59 3.13 5.23
CA THR A 203 -1.07 3.99 4.15
C THR A 203 -0.52 5.41 4.27
N ARG A 204 -0.44 6.00 5.47
CA ARG A 204 0.19 7.32 5.65
C ARG A 204 1.66 7.31 5.28
N LEU A 205 2.41 6.32 5.77
CA LEU A 205 3.81 6.12 5.41
C LEU A 205 3.98 6.00 3.89
N ALA A 206 3.17 5.17 3.24
CA ALA A 206 3.20 4.99 1.79
C ALA A 206 2.86 6.27 1.01
N ASN A 207 1.95 7.10 1.54
CA ASN A 207 1.60 8.38 0.96
C ASN A 207 2.79 9.36 0.93
N TYR A 208 3.55 9.44 2.04
CA TYR A 208 4.78 10.25 2.08
C TYR A 208 5.82 9.75 1.09
N ALA A 209 6.06 8.43 1.05
CA ALA A 209 7.05 7.84 0.15
C ALA A 209 6.70 8.12 -1.32
N ALA A 210 5.42 7.96 -1.70
CA ALA A 210 4.94 8.28 -3.05
C ALA A 210 5.17 9.76 -3.39
N GLY A 211 4.79 10.68 -2.50
CA GLY A 211 4.97 12.12 -2.70
C GLY A 211 6.45 12.51 -2.83
N LEU A 212 7.33 11.94 -2.01
CA LEU A 212 8.78 12.17 -2.06
C LEU A 212 9.39 11.76 -3.40
N VAL A 213 8.94 10.66 -4.01
CA VAL A 213 9.39 10.23 -5.34
C VAL A 213 8.93 11.19 -6.42
N VAL A 214 7.72 11.73 -6.32
CA VAL A 214 7.21 12.72 -7.29
C VAL A 214 7.95 14.06 -7.16
N LEU A 215 8.24 14.50 -5.94
CA LEU A 215 8.91 15.77 -5.66
C LEU A 215 10.42 15.76 -6.00
N ALA A 216 11.05 14.59 -6.10
CA ALA A 216 12.46 14.44 -6.44
C ALA A 216 12.64 13.67 -7.77
N PRO A 217 12.34 14.28 -8.93
CA PRO A 217 12.50 13.64 -10.22
C PRO A 217 13.95 13.19 -10.44
N GLY A 218 14.14 11.94 -10.89
CA GLY A 218 15.46 11.37 -11.18
C GLY A 218 15.83 10.07 -10.46
N ALA A 219 14.85 9.24 -10.07
CA ALA A 219 15.06 7.96 -9.36
C ALA A 219 15.78 8.12 -8.00
N ALA A 220 15.67 9.29 -7.36
CA ALA A 220 16.18 9.48 -6.02
C ALA A 220 15.42 8.56 -5.04
N SER A 221 16.15 7.68 -4.36
CA SER A 221 15.57 6.77 -3.37
C SER A 221 14.95 7.55 -2.20
N VAL A 222 13.90 6.96 -1.60
CA VAL A 222 13.30 7.45 -0.37
C VAL A 222 14.21 7.03 0.79
N THR A 223 14.96 7.98 1.36
CA THR A 223 15.79 7.71 2.54
C THR A 223 15.01 7.95 3.84
N THR A 224 15.48 7.35 4.94
CA THR A 224 14.93 7.55 6.28
C THR A 224 14.83 9.03 6.64
N GLU A 225 15.86 9.81 6.34
CA GLU A 225 15.92 11.25 6.65
C GLU A 225 14.85 12.02 5.87
N ARG A 226 14.66 11.69 4.58
CA ARG A 226 13.62 12.32 3.75
C ARG A 226 12.22 11.98 4.26
N TRP A 227 12.02 10.75 4.72
CA TRP A 227 10.74 10.32 5.27
C TRP A 227 10.41 11.05 6.57
N ARG A 228 11.39 11.15 7.49
CA ARG A 228 11.24 11.87 8.75
C ARG A 228 10.91 13.34 8.52
N GLY A 229 11.66 14.01 7.63
CA GLY A 229 11.40 15.40 7.29
C GLY A 229 10.02 15.63 6.65
N ALA A 230 9.51 14.68 5.85
CA ALA A 230 8.16 14.75 5.29
C ALA A 230 7.06 14.62 6.36
N ILE A 231 7.27 13.74 7.34
CA ILE A 231 6.34 13.57 8.47
C ILE A 231 6.31 14.83 9.34
N GLU A 232 7.49 15.38 9.67
CA GLU A 232 7.61 16.61 10.45
C GLU A 232 6.91 17.78 9.73
N ALA A 233 7.17 17.96 8.43
CA ALA A 233 6.53 19.02 7.66
C ALA A 233 5.00 18.90 7.59
N ASP A 234 4.45 17.69 7.45
CA ASP A 234 3.00 17.46 7.41
C ASP A 234 2.35 17.64 8.80
N HIS A 235 3.08 17.29 9.85
CA HIS A 235 2.66 17.48 11.24
C HIS A 235 2.60 18.97 11.61
N ASP A 236 3.66 19.74 11.30
CA ASP A 236 3.69 21.19 11.53
C ASP A 236 2.56 21.92 10.77
N LEU A 237 2.23 21.47 9.56
CA LEU A 237 1.10 22.00 8.78
C LEU A 237 -0.26 21.68 9.39
N SER A 238 -0.36 20.57 10.12
CA SER A 238 -1.59 20.14 10.80
C SER A 238 -1.81 20.87 12.12
N GLU A 239 -0.73 21.24 12.85
CA GLU A 239 -0.83 22.04 14.09
C GLU A 239 -1.07 23.55 13.82
N ALA A 240 -0.74 24.04 12.62
CA ALA A 240 -0.90 25.45 12.26
C ALA A 240 -2.34 25.88 11.87
N HIS A 241 -3.29 24.94 11.77
CA HIS A 241 -4.68 25.18 11.33
C HIS A 241 -5.71 24.74 12.37
#